data_AF-A0A0Q1CDJ6-F1
#
_entry.id   AF-A0A0Q1CDJ6-F1
#
_cell.length_a   1.000
_cell.length_b   1.000
_cell.length_c   1.000
_cell.angle_alpha   90.00
_cell.angle_beta   90.00
_cell.angle_gamma   90.00
#
_symmetry.space_group_name_H-M   'P 1'
#
loop_
_entity.id
_entity.type
_entity.pdbx_description
1 polymer ?
#
loop_
_entity_poly.entity_id
_entity_poly.type
_entity_poly.pdbx_seq_one_letter_code
_entity_poly.pdbx_strand_id
1 'polypeptide(L)' 'MSMFDSLLHGLDDQEQDRTRELIADSVATDRADALAGKAPDRLVDSGSRRRRSRAETQRR' A
#
# COMPACT_ATOMS: atom_id res chain seq x y z
N MET A 1 -11.87 1.24 -13.26
CA MET A 1 -11.99 2.16 -12.11
C MET A 1 -10.68 2.11 -11.35
N SER A 2 -10.06 3.26 -11.12
CA SER A 2 -8.84 3.37 -10.31
C SER A 2 -9.19 3.20 -8.83
N MET A 3 -8.27 2.65 -8.02
CA MET A 3 -8.42 2.59 -6.56
C MET A 3 -8.56 3.99 -5.95
N PHE A 4 -7.91 5.00 -6.53
CA PHE A 4 -8.10 6.39 -6.13
C PHE A 4 -9.54 6.86 -6.36
N ASP A 5 -10.14 6.51 -7.49
CA ASP A 5 -11.54 6.87 -7.77
C ASP A 5 -12.48 6.19 -6.76
N SER A 6 -12.16 4.97 -6.31
CA SER A 6 -12.98 4.28 -5.31
C SER A 6 -12.92 4.90 -3.92
N LEU A 7 -11.82 5.57 -3.57
CA LEU A 7 -11.66 6.27 -2.29
C LEU A 7 -12.40 7.62 -2.27
N LEU A 8 -12.56 8.22 -3.45
CA LEU A 8 -13.21 9.54 -3.61
C LEU A 8 -14.70 9.42 -3.92
N HIS A 9 -15.18 8.23 -4.27
CA HIS A 9 -16.55 8.00 -4.65
C HIS A 9 -17.51 8.21 -3.46
N GLY A 10 -18.44 9.16 -3.59
CA GLY A 10 -19.44 9.47 -2.57
C GLY A 10 -19.08 10.64 -1.65
N LEU A 11 -17.91 11.25 -1.84
CA LEU A 11 -17.53 12.51 -1.23
C LEU A 11 -18.00 13.69 -2.08
N ASP A 12 -18.34 14.80 -1.45
CA ASP A 12 -18.57 16.04 -2.18
C ASP A 12 -17.27 16.62 -2.77
N ASP A 13 -17.38 17.59 -3.68
CA ASP A 13 -16.23 18.12 -4.41
C ASP A 13 -15.17 18.73 -3.46
N GLN A 14 -15.61 19.36 -2.36
CA GLN A 14 -14.70 19.98 -1.39
C GLN A 14 -13.96 18.92 -0.57
N GLU A 15 -14.66 17.85 -0.17
CA GLU A 15 -14.08 16.71 0.51
C GLU A 15 -13.13 15.93 -0.39
N GLN A 16 -13.45 15.78 -1.68
CA GLN A 16 -12.56 15.15 -2.65
C GLN A 16 -11.25 15.93 -2.80
N ASP A 17 -11.33 17.25 -2.94
CA ASP A 17 -10.13 18.08 -3.10
C ASP A 17 -9.25 18.05 -1.84
N ARG A 18 -9.86 18.18 -0.66
CA ARG A 18 -9.15 18.03 0.61
C ARG A 18 -8.49 16.65 0.74
N THR A 19 -9.18 15.59 0.32
CA THR A 19 -8.66 14.21 0.39
C THR A 19 -7.50 14.03 -0.58
N ARG A 20 -7.57 14.61 -1.78
CA ARG A 20 -6.46 14.62 -2.76
C ARG A 20 -5.23 15.31 -2.20
N GLU A 21 -5.38 16.45 -1.53
CA GLU A 21 -4.28 17.17 -0.89
C GLU A 21 -3.62 16.32 0.21
N LEU A 22 -4.41 15.73 1.10
CA LEU A 22 -3.88 14.87 2.17
C LEU A 22 -3.11 13.66 1.63
N ILE A 23 -3.62 13.04 0.56
CA ILE A 23 -2.92 11.94 -0.12
C ILE A 23 -1.60 12.41 -0.70
N ALA A 24 -1.59 13.57 -1.37
CA ALA A 24 -0.38 14.13 -1.98
C ALA A 24 0.70 14.40 -0.93
N ASP A 25 0.32 15.01 0.20
CA ASP A 25 1.24 15.30 1.31
C ASP A 25 1.79 14.03 1.96
N SER A 26 0.95 13.01 2.16
CA SER A 26 1.37 11.72 2.68
C SER A 26 2.37 11.04 1.74
N VAL A 27 2.10 11.02 0.43
CA VAL A 27 3.02 10.44 -0.56
C VAL A 27 4.33 11.20 -0.65
N ALA A 28 4.30 12.53 -0.54
CA ALA A 28 5.50 13.36 -0.53
C ALA A 28 6.37 13.06 0.70
N THR A 29 5.76 12.89 1.86
CA THR A 29 6.43 12.54 3.11
C THR A 29 7.04 11.14 3.02
N ASP A 30 6.27 10.15 2.59
CA ASP A 30 6.75 8.77 2.36
C ASP A 30 7.95 8.75 1.42
N ARG A 31 7.90 9.53 0.34
CA ARG A 31 8.98 9.63 -0.63
C ARG A 31 10.23 10.26 -0.02
N ALA A 32 10.08 11.32 0.77
CA ALA A 32 11.19 11.96 1.46
C ALA A 32 11.85 11.02 2.47
N ASP A 33 11.06 10.28 3.24
CA ASP A 33 11.55 9.30 4.21
C ASP A 33 12.25 8.11 3.53
N ALA A 34 11.71 7.61 2.42
CA ALA A 34 12.36 6.57 1.62
C ALA A 34 13.71 7.03 1.06
N LEU A 35 13.80 8.27 0.57
CA LEU A 35 15.06 8.86 0.10
C LEU A 35 16.05 9.08 1.25
N ALA A 36 15.56 9.35 2.46
CA ALA A 36 16.38 9.42 3.67
C ALA A 36 16.82 8.03 4.19
N GLY A 37 16.46 6.94 3.49
CA GLY A 37 16.82 5.58 3.84
C GLY A 37 16.02 5.01 5.02
N LYS A 38 14.94 5.69 5.44
CA LYS A 38 14.00 5.10 6.40
C LYS A 38 13.20 4.02 5.70
N ALA A 39 13.11 2.86 6.34
CA ALA A 39 12.21 1.82 5.87
C ALA A 39 10.78 2.37 5.91
N PRO A 40 10.00 2.25 4.82
CA PRO A 40 8.60 2.66 4.87
C PRO A 40 7.91 1.83 5.94
N ASP A 41 7.22 2.48 6.88
CA ASP A 41 6.43 1.83 7.92
C ASP A 41 5.11 1.29 7.34
N ARG A 42 5.23 0.60 6.20
CA ARG A 42 4.12 -0.09 5.60
C ARG A 42 3.99 -1.39 6.37
N LEU A 43 2.89 -1.51 7.11
CA LEU A 43 2.26 -2.80 7.38
C LEU A 43 1.84 -3.42 6.03
N VAL A 44 2.81 -3.83 5.23
CA VAL A 44 2.55 -4.81 4.20
C VAL A 44 2.20 -6.07 4.98
N ASP A 45 0.99 -6.59 4.78
CA ASP A 45 0.77 -8.02 4.94
C ASP A 45 1.70 -8.67 3.90
N SER A 46 2.97 -8.84 4.28
CA SER A 46 3.95 -9.62 3.56
C SER A 46 3.52 -11.05 3.77
N GLY A 47 2.36 -11.38 3.18
CA GLY A 47 1.63 -12.61 3.39
C GLY A 47 2.66 -13.70 3.44
N SER A 48 2.77 -14.33 4.60
CA SER A 48 3.72 -15.39 4.90
C SER A 48 3.36 -16.58 4.01
N ARG A 49 3.54 -16.42 2.69
CA ARG A 49 3.36 -17.41 1.66
C ARG A 49 4.61 -18.26 1.74
N ARG A 50 4.70 -18.99 2.87
CA ARG A 50 5.60 -20.10 3.09
C ARG A 50 5.29 -21.04 1.93
N ARG A 51 6.10 -20.95 0.86
CA ARG A 51 6.09 -21.95 -0.20
C ARG A 51 6.35 -23.27 0.50
N ARG A 52 5.30 -24.05 0.78
CA ARG A 52 5.44 -25.45 1.12
C ARG A 52 6.07 -26.09 -0.11
N SER A 53 7.37 -26.27 -0.08
CA SER A 53 8.09 -27.08 -1.06
C SER A 53 7.44 -28.46 -1.03
N ARG A 54 6.74 -28.80 -2.11
CA ARG A 54 6.24 -30.15 -2.37
C ARG A 54 7.45 -31.04 -2.68
N ALA A 55 8.22 -31.36 -1.66
CA ALA A 55 9.40 -32.22 -1.75
C ALA A 55 9.37 -33.27 -0.62
N GLU A 56 8.19 -33.83 -0.34
CA GLU A 56 8.06 -34.97 0.57
C GLU A 56 6.82 -35.80 0.19
N THR A 57 6.73 -36.20 -1.08
CA THR A 57 5.80 -37.26 -1.52
C THR A 57 6.43 -38.14 -2.60
N GLN A 58 7.75 -38.28 -2.54
CA GLN A 58 8.51 -39.32 -3.24
C GLN A 58 9.62 -39.78 -2.30
N ARG A 59 9.27 -40.59 -1.31
CA ARG A 59 10.12 -41.61 -0.66
C ARG A 59 9.39 -42.11 0.60
N ARG A 60 8.54 -43.12 0.42
CA ARG A 60 8.69 -44.46 0.98
C ARG A 60 7.47 -45.30 0.65
#